data_AF-A0A959I8I0-F1
#
_entry.id   AF-A0A959I8I0-F1
#
_cell.length_a   1.000
_cell.length_b   1.000
_cell.length_c   1.000
_cell.angle_alpha   90.00
_cell.angle_beta   90.00
_cell.angle_gamma   90.00
#
_symmetry.space_group_name_H-M   'P 1'
#
loop_
_entity.id
_entity.type
_entity.pdbx_description
1 polymer ?
#
loop_
_entity_poly.entity_id
_entity_poly.type
_entity_poly.pdbx_seq_one_letter_code
_entity_poly.pdbx_strand_id
1 'polypeptide(L)'
;MTKFIFDVIEPEEESSEENAEEEDEEAFEENAVEMTDLNEEPEEMDLSKGEEINESSDAPQSYIWINDVVIGGRTESPFTGTMGAHSTAWVAHIDRVRRVLVNRTLDDALENFMEVIAEELESPLRQFSKMLETKHLLRLLDAEKRLMLTRQIIRGLRKNGSPQQTILQWLKILVNDYLTYVNFLPLSTVAGGDPSGHGEGVSRGQINLFEYFSARLAEHESGNNPELLTDIQEERKELSSKNFEGALKNMVTARIKKNVNEKQLNNLRAVVLDNLWTLFAIETLDIFARKDPPKRLTVWIEGINNFLRTIRNAYPYSFNFAGLSQPKNQIAGIKLALKNANISLNSSFGEALTKAIREGSEQEQAQTRDSYDEVARSDLIQGGSGFQATVLLDEEGLIGDIQMQGRTPSPFSGTMGAHSTAWAAHLDAVRNKLIHLTLPQAINLLALESGKLMKDRSLTLAGLVSEKQQYSLIWSYNYLQEQLSTSTDEMQLEEQASFLEGLIADYLTFLNFLPLSTVETGSVPGGRSEGRHRQFLLNYEENGPSIFNSEQQKNPQGTLKHHLLGLYDPGAQNAFPPQIDWREETDFN
;
A
#
# COMPACT_ATOMS: atom_id res chain seq x y z
N MET A 1 -16.82 -36.59 53.55
CA MET A 1 -15.41 -37.05 53.47
C MET A 1 -15.38 -38.22 52.51
N THR A 2 -15.13 -37.97 51.23
CA THR A 2 -15.19 -39.02 50.22
C THR A 2 -14.07 -38.80 49.21
N LYS A 3 -13.24 -39.83 49.09
CA LYS A 3 -12.04 -39.96 48.26
C LYS A 3 -12.35 -39.75 46.77
N PHE A 4 -11.49 -39.00 46.10
CA PHE A 4 -11.28 -39.11 44.65
C PHE A 4 -10.24 -40.20 44.40
N ILE A 5 -10.59 -41.17 43.55
CA ILE A 5 -9.68 -42.12 42.91
C ILE A 5 -9.69 -41.69 41.43
N PHE A 6 -8.52 -41.30 40.92
CA PHE A 6 -8.30 -41.14 39.48
C PHE A 6 -7.63 -42.42 39.00
N ASP A 7 -8.32 -43.17 38.13
CA ASP A 7 -7.70 -44.17 37.28
C ASP A 7 -7.04 -43.45 36.10
N VAL A 8 -5.76 -43.77 35.91
CA VAL A 8 -4.94 -43.34 34.80
C VAL A 8 -5.26 -44.25 33.62
N ILE A 9 -5.80 -43.68 32.54
CA ILE A 9 -5.86 -44.34 31.23
C ILE A 9 -4.68 -43.76 30.44
N GLU A 10 -3.70 -44.62 30.14
CA GLU A 10 -2.63 -44.33 29.19
C GLU A 10 -3.24 -44.24 27.78
N PRO A 11 -2.95 -43.20 26.97
CA PRO A 11 -3.28 -43.22 25.56
C PRO A 11 -2.23 -44.03 24.80
N GLU A 12 -2.72 -44.98 24.00
CA GLU A 12 -1.95 -45.72 23.02
C GLU A 12 -1.33 -44.75 22.00
N GLU A 13 -0.04 -44.92 21.74
CA GLU A 13 0.69 -44.28 20.66
C GLU A 13 0.20 -44.85 19.32
N GLU A 14 -0.74 -44.18 18.67
CA GLU A 14 -0.98 -44.36 17.22
C GLU A 14 0.02 -43.49 16.45
N SER A 15 1.04 -44.15 15.91
CA SER A 15 1.95 -43.59 14.92
C SER A 15 1.19 -43.40 13.60
N SER A 16 0.72 -42.19 13.34
CA SER A 16 0.27 -41.80 12.00
C SER A 16 1.50 -41.54 11.12
N GLU A 17 1.75 -42.45 10.20
CA GLU A 17 2.66 -42.26 9.07
C GLU A 17 2.21 -41.04 8.26
N GLU A 18 2.99 -39.96 8.32
CA GLU A 18 2.92 -38.85 7.36
C GLU A 18 3.39 -39.37 5.98
N ASN A 19 2.45 -39.87 5.19
CA ASN A 19 2.61 -39.88 3.74
C ASN A 19 2.23 -38.49 3.23
N ALA A 20 3.23 -37.62 3.12
CA ALA A 20 3.13 -36.42 2.32
C ALA A 20 3.03 -36.84 0.85
N GLU A 21 1.84 -36.69 0.27
CA GLU A 21 1.60 -36.78 -1.17
C GLU A 21 2.35 -35.63 -1.86
N GLU A 22 3.57 -35.92 -2.32
CA GLU A 22 4.20 -35.23 -3.45
C GLU A 22 3.46 -35.65 -4.73
N GLU A 23 2.34 -35.00 -5.05
CA GLU A 23 1.72 -35.08 -6.38
C GLU A 23 1.59 -33.68 -6.99
N ASP A 24 2.03 -33.58 -8.25
CA ASP A 24 1.88 -32.48 -9.22
C ASP A 24 2.84 -31.26 -9.18
N GLU A 25 4.16 -31.50 -9.14
CA GLU A 25 5.16 -30.51 -9.64
C GLU A 25 5.63 -30.76 -11.09
N GLU A 26 5.25 -31.87 -11.75
CA GLU A 26 5.82 -32.25 -13.07
C GLU A 26 5.15 -31.61 -14.31
N ALA A 27 4.10 -30.77 -14.17
CA ALA A 27 3.38 -30.22 -15.33
C ALA A 27 3.86 -28.83 -15.82
N PHE A 28 4.88 -28.22 -15.21
CA PHE A 28 5.32 -26.86 -15.56
C PHE A 28 6.76 -26.73 -16.08
N GLU A 29 7.54 -27.81 -16.18
CA GLU A 29 8.97 -27.72 -16.55
C GLU A 29 9.30 -27.81 -18.06
N GLU A 30 8.37 -28.16 -18.95
CA GLU A 30 8.70 -28.35 -20.38
C GLU A 30 8.47 -27.14 -21.31
N ASN A 31 8.10 -25.96 -20.80
CA ASN A 31 8.04 -24.71 -21.59
C ASN A 31 9.07 -23.68 -21.11
N ALA A 32 10.33 -24.09 -20.94
CA ALA A 32 11.46 -23.17 -20.91
C ALA A 32 11.62 -22.56 -22.32
N VAL A 33 10.80 -21.54 -22.60
CA VAL A 33 10.92 -20.68 -23.78
C VAL A 33 12.36 -20.18 -23.86
N GLU A 34 13.05 -20.49 -24.96
CA GLU A 34 14.27 -19.78 -25.36
C GLU A 34 13.95 -18.28 -25.37
N MET A 35 14.30 -17.59 -24.28
CA MET A 35 14.25 -16.13 -24.15
C MET A 35 15.40 -15.53 -24.97
N THR A 36 15.41 -15.81 -26.28
CA THR A 36 16.26 -15.16 -27.27
C THR A 36 15.56 -13.87 -27.72
N ASP A 37 16.22 -12.73 -27.47
CA ASP A 37 15.93 -11.39 -28.00
C ASP A 37 14.53 -10.78 -27.74
N LEU A 38 14.27 -10.42 -26.47
CA LEU A 38 13.29 -9.36 -26.13
C LEU A 38 13.86 -7.93 -26.24
N ASN A 39 14.96 -7.76 -26.99
CA ASN A 39 15.58 -6.45 -27.26
C ASN A 39 15.11 -5.83 -28.59
N GLU A 40 14.10 -6.40 -29.25
CA GLU A 40 13.41 -5.67 -30.33
C GLU A 40 12.65 -4.51 -29.68
N GLU A 41 13.23 -3.31 -29.77
CA GLU A 41 12.52 -2.07 -29.47
C GLU A 41 11.19 -2.10 -30.24
N PRO A 42 10.04 -1.88 -29.57
CA PRO A 42 8.75 -1.92 -30.24
C PRO A 42 8.78 -0.94 -31.41
N GLU A 43 8.44 -1.41 -32.62
CA GLU A 43 8.38 -0.59 -33.83
C GLU A 43 7.67 0.73 -33.50
N GLU A 44 8.38 1.85 -33.65
CA GLU A 44 7.81 3.18 -33.47
C GLU A 44 6.61 3.32 -34.41
N MET A 45 5.41 3.30 -33.84
CA MET A 45 4.18 3.48 -34.57
C MET A 45 4.18 4.90 -35.16
N ASP A 46 4.43 5.01 -36.47
CA ASP A 46 4.53 6.30 -37.18
C ASP A 46 3.15 6.97 -37.28
N LEU A 47 2.82 7.75 -36.26
CA LEU A 47 1.60 8.55 -36.15
C LEU A 47 1.75 9.96 -36.78
N SER A 48 2.71 10.19 -37.67
CA SER A 48 3.12 11.54 -38.11
C SER A 48 2.22 12.24 -39.16
N LYS A 49 0.99 11.80 -39.41
CA LYS A 49 0.08 12.44 -40.41
C LYS A 49 -1.10 13.20 -39.79
N GLY A 50 -0.82 14.07 -38.83
CA GLY A 50 -1.79 15.08 -38.35
C GLY A 50 -1.53 16.44 -38.97
N GLU A 51 -2.53 17.02 -39.64
CA GLU A 51 -2.49 18.38 -40.18
C GLU A 51 -2.26 19.41 -39.07
N GLU A 52 -1.34 20.37 -39.29
CA GLU A 52 -1.10 21.50 -38.38
C GLU A 52 -2.31 22.44 -38.34
N ILE A 53 -3.19 22.22 -37.36
CA ILE A 53 -4.26 23.17 -37.03
C ILE A 53 -3.67 24.26 -36.15
N ASN A 54 -3.42 25.42 -36.74
CA ASN A 54 -2.85 26.59 -36.09
C ASN A 54 -3.98 27.43 -35.46
N GLU A 55 -4.57 26.96 -34.36
CA GLU A 55 -5.57 27.71 -33.59
C GLU A 55 -4.93 28.41 -32.39
N SER A 56 -4.63 29.70 -32.59
CA SER A 56 -4.29 30.69 -31.57
C SER A 56 -5.54 31.00 -30.72
N SER A 57 -5.83 30.13 -29.75
CA SER A 57 -6.89 30.33 -28.76
C SER A 57 -6.26 30.75 -27.42
N ASP A 58 -6.33 32.05 -27.11
CA ASP A 58 -5.94 32.67 -25.82
C ASP A 58 -6.87 32.30 -24.63
N ALA A 59 -7.60 31.19 -24.73
CA ALA A 59 -8.38 30.69 -23.60
C ALA A 59 -7.41 30.22 -22.50
N PRO A 60 -7.58 30.65 -21.24
CA PRO A 60 -6.75 30.17 -20.14
C PRO A 60 -6.91 28.65 -20.04
N GLN A 61 -5.82 27.91 -20.30
CA GLN A 61 -5.81 26.47 -20.10
C GLN A 61 -6.09 26.19 -18.63
N SER A 62 -7.16 25.44 -18.35
CA SER A 62 -7.41 24.93 -17.00
C SER A 62 -6.32 23.91 -16.68
N TYR A 63 -5.54 24.15 -15.63
CA TYR A 63 -4.56 23.20 -15.14
C TYR A 63 -5.15 22.40 -13.98
N ILE A 64 -5.07 21.07 -14.03
CA ILE A 64 -5.32 20.21 -12.86
C ILE A 64 -4.12 20.35 -11.92
N TRP A 65 -4.39 20.73 -10.67
CA TRP A 65 -3.41 20.81 -9.59
C TRP A 65 -3.60 19.63 -8.62
N ILE A 66 -2.52 18.89 -8.35
CA ILE A 66 -2.54 17.72 -7.47
C ILE A 66 -2.31 18.19 -6.04
N ASN A 67 -3.39 18.44 -5.30
CA ASN A 67 -3.30 18.87 -3.90
C ASN A 67 -2.82 17.76 -2.95
N ASP A 68 -3.16 16.51 -3.25
CA ASP A 68 -2.85 15.37 -2.39
C ASP A 68 -2.81 14.07 -3.21
N VAL A 69 -2.06 13.09 -2.72
CA VAL A 69 -2.01 11.73 -3.25
C VAL A 69 -2.16 10.75 -2.11
N VAL A 70 -3.28 10.05 -2.11
CA VAL A 70 -3.62 9.05 -1.09
C VAL A 70 -3.41 7.68 -1.72
N ILE A 71 -2.52 6.88 -1.12
CA ILE A 71 -2.18 5.52 -1.59
C ILE A 71 -2.45 4.58 -0.44
N GLY A 72 -3.26 3.54 -0.70
CA GLY A 72 -3.81 2.64 0.29
C GLY A 72 -3.38 1.22 0.02
N GLY A 73 -3.11 0.46 1.08
CA GLY A 73 -2.73 -0.94 0.96
C GLY A 73 -1.31 -1.18 0.45
N ARG A 74 -1.10 -2.40 -0.04
CA ARG A 74 0.15 -2.88 -0.62
C ARG A 74 -0.17 -3.55 -1.95
N THR A 75 0.78 -3.48 -2.87
CA THR A 75 0.73 -4.25 -4.12
C THR A 75 0.81 -5.75 -3.81
N GLU A 76 0.51 -6.58 -4.80
CA GLU A 76 0.65 -8.03 -4.66
C GLU A 76 2.06 -8.41 -4.19
N SER A 77 2.14 -9.39 -3.28
CA SER A 77 3.42 -9.91 -2.82
C SER A 77 4.10 -10.73 -3.92
N PRO A 78 5.44 -10.64 -4.06
CA PRO A 78 6.18 -11.55 -4.93
C PRO A 78 6.09 -13.01 -4.46
N PHE A 79 5.73 -13.23 -3.18
CA PHE A 79 5.64 -14.55 -2.55
C PHE A 79 4.19 -14.98 -2.31
N THR A 80 3.99 -16.28 -2.14
CA THR A 80 2.66 -16.84 -1.83
C THR A 80 2.50 -16.91 -0.31
N GLY A 81 1.37 -16.42 0.22
CA GLY A 81 1.03 -16.53 1.65
C GLY A 81 1.76 -15.58 2.62
N THR A 82 2.71 -14.78 2.14
CA THR A 82 3.41 -13.77 2.96
C THR A 82 3.75 -12.55 2.12
N MET A 83 3.86 -11.37 2.75
CA MET A 83 4.37 -10.16 2.11
C MET A 83 5.90 -10.15 1.99
N GLY A 84 6.60 -11.07 2.68
CA GLY A 84 8.04 -10.98 2.87
C GLY A 84 8.44 -9.79 3.76
N ALA A 85 9.74 -9.57 3.90
CA ALA A 85 10.29 -8.41 4.57
C ALA A 85 10.79 -7.40 3.54
N HIS A 86 10.46 -6.12 3.71
CA HIS A 86 10.96 -5.09 2.82
C HIS A 86 12.28 -4.54 3.36
N SER A 87 13.33 -4.46 2.52
CA SER A 87 14.61 -3.88 2.99
C SER A 87 14.45 -2.40 3.33
N THR A 88 13.68 -1.68 2.52
CA THR A 88 13.22 -0.31 2.81
C THR A 88 11.74 -0.37 3.10
N ALA A 89 11.29 0.23 4.21
CA ALA A 89 9.89 0.23 4.60
C ALA A 89 8.99 0.67 3.44
N TRP A 90 7.91 -0.08 3.18
CA TRP A 90 6.97 0.17 2.06
C TRP A 90 6.46 1.61 2.03
N VAL A 91 6.23 2.18 3.21
CA VAL A 91 5.76 3.56 3.35
C VAL A 91 6.72 4.61 2.80
N ALA A 92 8.03 4.36 2.77
CA ALA A 92 9.00 5.28 2.18
C ALA A 92 8.89 5.32 0.64
N HIS A 93 8.58 4.19 0.01
CA HIS A 93 8.31 4.15 -1.43
C HIS A 93 7.03 4.92 -1.78
N ILE A 94 5.98 4.76 -0.97
CA ILE A 94 4.75 5.56 -1.10
C ILE A 94 5.04 7.05 -0.94
N ASP A 95 5.75 7.43 0.13
CA ASP A 95 6.01 8.84 0.42
C ASP A 95 6.92 9.47 -0.65
N ARG A 96 7.84 8.71 -1.25
CA ARG A 96 8.56 9.16 -2.46
C ARG A 96 7.62 9.51 -3.61
N VAL A 97 6.62 8.67 -3.91
CA VAL A 97 5.64 8.98 -4.96
C VAL A 97 4.89 10.27 -4.60
N ARG A 98 4.48 10.44 -3.34
CA ARG A 98 3.79 11.67 -2.89
C ARG A 98 4.64 12.92 -3.13
N ARG A 99 5.91 12.92 -2.71
CA ARG A 99 6.82 14.07 -2.89
C ARG A 99 7.00 14.48 -4.35
N VAL A 100 6.85 13.53 -5.27
CA VAL A 100 6.98 13.75 -6.71
C VAL A 100 5.70 14.32 -7.33
N LEU A 101 4.53 14.06 -6.74
CA LEU A 101 3.24 14.38 -7.35
C LEU A 101 2.51 15.55 -6.69
N VAL A 102 2.61 15.69 -5.38
CA VAL A 102 1.83 16.66 -4.59
C VAL A 102 2.30 18.09 -4.86
N ASN A 103 1.33 19.02 -4.82
CA ASN A 103 1.48 20.46 -5.00
C ASN A 103 2.11 20.85 -6.34
N ARG A 104 1.75 20.08 -7.38
CA ARG A 104 2.22 20.30 -8.75
C ARG A 104 1.06 20.31 -9.72
N THR A 105 1.26 20.95 -10.86
CA THR A 105 0.38 20.74 -12.01
C THR A 105 0.49 19.29 -12.46
N LEU A 106 -0.56 18.76 -13.08
CA LEU A 106 -0.57 17.38 -13.60
C LEU A 106 0.59 17.13 -14.57
N ASP A 107 0.94 18.12 -15.41
CA ASP A 107 2.04 18.01 -16.37
C ASP A 107 3.41 17.95 -15.67
N ASP A 108 3.67 18.84 -14.71
CA ASP A 108 4.92 18.84 -13.95
C ASP A 108 5.06 17.56 -13.12
N ALA A 109 3.97 17.12 -12.49
CA ALA A 109 3.94 15.89 -11.72
C ALA A 109 4.28 14.67 -12.59
N LEU A 110 3.71 14.59 -13.79
CA LEU A 110 3.99 13.52 -14.74
C LEU A 110 5.42 13.54 -15.24
N GLU A 111 5.94 14.70 -15.62
CA GLU A 111 7.34 14.82 -16.06
C GLU A 111 8.30 14.31 -14.99
N ASN A 112 8.16 14.85 -13.77
CA ASN A 112 9.00 14.44 -12.64
C ASN A 112 8.84 12.96 -12.30
N PHE A 113 7.62 12.41 -12.37
CA PHE A 113 7.40 11.00 -12.06
C PHE A 113 7.93 10.07 -13.15
N MET A 114 7.89 10.48 -14.42
CA MET A 114 8.49 9.73 -15.52
C MET A 114 10.02 9.62 -15.41
N GLU A 115 10.67 10.64 -14.85
CA GLU A 115 12.10 10.62 -14.53
C GLU A 115 12.39 9.64 -13.39
N VAL A 116 11.63 9.71 -12.29
CA VAL A 116 11.72 8.75 -11.18
C VAL A 116 11.55 7.30 -11.66
N ILE A 117 10.62 7.06 -12.57
CA ILE A 117 10.41 5.73 -13.15
C ILE A 117 11.60 5.30 -14.02
N ALA A 118 12.17 6.20 -14.81
CA ALA A 118 13.36 5.90 -15.61
C ALA A 118 14.54 5.47 -14.73
N GLU A 119 14.79 6.21 -13.64
CA GLU A 119 15.84 5.90 -12.66
C GLU A 119 15.65 4.53 -11.99
N GLU A 120 14.41 4.08 -11.77
CA GLU A 120 14.12 2.76 -11.18
C GLU A 120 14.15 1.60 -12.19
N LEU A 121 13.83 1.86 -13.45
CA LEU A 121 14.03 0.89 -14.54
C LEU A 121 15.53 0.60 -14.74
N GLU A 122 16.37 1.63 -14.56
CA GLU A 122 17.84 1.53 -14.61
C GLU A 122 18.47 1.19 -13.24
N SER A 123 17.67 0.80 -12.25
CA SER A 123 18.15 0.55 -10.88
C SER A 123 19.27 -0.51 -10.85
N PRO A 124 20.41 -0.25 -10.16
CA PRO A 124 21.48 -1.23 -9.98
C PRO A 124 21.02 -2.55 -9.36
N LEU A 125 19.89 -2.55 -8.65
CA LEU A 125 19.28 -3.76 -8.08
C LEU A 125 18.94 -4.80 -9.15
N ARG A 126 18.66 -4.38 -10.39
CA ARG A 126 18.36 -5.27 -11.53
C ARG A 126 19.49 -6.25 -11.84
N GLN A 127 20.73 -5.94 -11.48
CA GLN A 127 21.84 -6.89 -11.65
C GLN A 127 21.66 -8.18 -10.83
N PHE A 128 20.83 -8.15 -9.79
CA PHE A 128 20.52 -9.30 -8.95
C PHE A 128 19.27 -10.07 -9.38
N SER A 129 18.63 -9.75 -10.50
CA SER A 129 17.42 -10.47 -10.97
C SER A 129 17.65 -11.97 -11.14
N LYS A 130 18.87 -12.40 -11.47
CA LYS A 130 19.25 -13.82 -11.56
C LYS A 130 19.32 -14.55 -10.21
N MET A 131 19.25 -13.83 -9.09
CA MET A 131 19.18 -14.39 -7.73
C MET A 131 17.73 -14.58 -7.25
N LEU A 132 16.74 -14.09 -8.01
CA LEU A 132 15.34 -14.29 -7.72
C LEU A 132 14.91 -15.72 -8.07
N GLU A 133 13.89 -16.22 -7.37
CA GLU A 133 13.19 -17.43 -7.79
C GLU A 133 12.45 -17.18 -9.10
N THR A 134 12.31 -18.22 -9.93
CA THR A 134 11.68 -18.12 -11.26
C THR A 134 10.33 -17.41 -11.22
N LYS A 135 9.46 -17.78 -10.26
CA LYS A 135 8.13 -17.15 -10.09
C LYS A 135 8.23 -15.65 -9.79
N HIS A 136 9.17 -15.24 -8.95
CA HIS A 136 9.40 -13.82 -8.63
C HIS A 136 9.98 -13.09 -9.85
N LEU A 137 10.96 -13.67 -10.54
CA LEU A 137 11.53 -13.09 -11.76
C LEU A 137 10.47 -12.85 -12.83
N LEU A 138 9.59 -13.83 -13.09
CA LEU A 138 8.49 -13.68 -14.05
C LEU A 138 7.54 -12.53 -13.67
N ARG A 139 7.20 -12.41 -12.38
CA ARG A 139 6.38 -11.30 -11.86
C ARG A 139 7.05 -9.94 -12.02
N LEU A 140 8.35 -9.86 -11.80
CA LEU A 140 9.13 -8.64 -12.02
C LEU A 140 9.10 -8.21 -13.50
N LEU A 141 9.30 -9.15 -14.42
CA LEU A 141 9.27 -8.89 -15.86
C LEU A 141 7.88 -8.45 -16.34
N ASP A 142 6.81 -9.08 -15.83
CA ASP A 142 5.43 -8.66 -16.11
C ASP A 142 5.15 -7.23 -15.61
N ALA A 143 5.53 -6.93 -14.36
CA ALA A 143 5.33 -5.60 -13.79
C ALA A 143 6.10 -4.51 -14.55
N GLU A 144 7.34 -4.82 -14.99
CA GLU A 144 8.14 -3.93 -15.84
C GLU A 144 7.45 -3.66 -17.19
N LYS A 145 6.96 -4.72 -17.86
CA LYS A 145 6.24 -4.59 -19.13
C LYS A 145 5.00 -3.71 -18.98
N ARG A 146 4.19 -3.94 -17.94
CA ARG A 146 3.00 -3.12 -17.64
C ARG A 146 3.36 -1.66 -17.40
N LEU A 147 4.36 -1.41 -16.55
CA LEU A 147 4.86 -0.07 -16.27
C LEU A 147 5.31 0.65 -17.57
N MET A 148 6.07 -0.02 -18.43
CA MET A 148 6.50 0.56 -19.70
C MET A 148 5.34 0.87 -20.65
N LEU A 149 4.36 -0.03 -20.76
CA LEU A 149 3.15 0.18 -21.56
C LEU A 149 2.36 1.40 -21.05
N THR A 150 2.12 1.48 -19.75
CA THR A 150 1.40 2.60 -19.13
C THR A 150 2.11 3.94 -19.36
N ARG A 151 3.45 3.97 -19.32
CA ARG A 151 4.24 5.17 -19.69
C ARG A 151 4.02 5.58 -21.15
N GLN A 152 4.03 4.61 -22.07
CA GLN A 152 3.83 4.87 -23.49
C GLN A 152 2.43 5.42 -23.76
N ILE A 153 1.40 4.84 -23.12
CA ILE A 153 0.01 5.30 -23.23
C ILE A 153 -0.10 6.76 -22.77
N ILE A 154 0.42 7.11 -21.59
CA ILE A 154 0.38 8.49 -21.08
C ILE A 154 1.09 9.46 -22.03
N ARG A 155 2.25 9.09 -22.58
CA ARG A 155 2.96 9.92 -23.58
C ARG A 155 2.11 10.14 -24.82
N GLY A 156 1.45 9.09 -25.32
CA GLY A 156 0.52 9.16 -26.45
C GLY A 156 -0.67 10.08 -26.17
N LEU A 157 -1.31 9.94 -25.00
CA LEU A 157 -2.43 10.79 -24.56
C LEU A 157 -2.02 12.26 -24.49
N ARG A 158 -0.86 12.57 -23.88
CA ARG A 158 -0.34 13.95 -23.83
C ARG A 158 -0.07 14.52 -25.22
N LYS A 159 0.59 13.75 -26.09
CA LYS A 159 0.90 14.16 -27.47
C LYS A 159 -0.36 14.44 -28.29
N ASN A 160 -1.42 13.67 -28.06
CA ASN A 160 -2.69 13.79 -28.78
C ASN A 160 -3.63 14.85 -28.17
N GLY A 161 -3.21 15.56 -27.12
CA GLY A 161 -4.05 16.56 -26.44
C GLY A 161 -5.28 15.95 -25.77
N SER A 162 -5.17 14.70 -25.28
CA SER A 162 -6.27 14.05 -24.57
C SER A 162 -6.71 14.87 -23.35
N PRO A 163 -8.00 14.76 -22.93
CA PRO A 163 -8.49 15.46 -21.74
C PRO A 163 -7.62 15.20 -20.51
N GLN A 164 -7.36 16.23 -19.71
CA GLN A 164 -6.52 16.11 -18.51
C GLN A 164 -7.10 15.09 -17.51
N GLN A 165 -8.41 14.89 -17.50
CA GLN A 165 -9.10 13.88 -16.69
C GLN A 165 -8.69 12.46 -17.09
N THR A 166 -8.63 12.17 -18.38
CA THR A 166 -8.15 10.88 -18.90
C THR A 166 -6.70 10.67 -18.48
N ILE A 167 -5.86 11.71 -18.61
CA ILE A 167 -4.46 11.66 -18.19
C ILE A 167 -4.33 11.42 -16.68
N LEU A 168 -5.17 12.04 -15.85
CA LEU A 168 -5.20 11.85 -14.40
C LEU A 168 -5.59 10.41 -14.02
N GLN A 169 -6.55 9.81 -14.72
CA GLN A 169 -6.91 8.40 -14.52
C GLN A 169 -5.74 7.48 -14.84
N TRP A 170 -5.02 7.74 -15.93
CA TRP A 170 -3.82 6.99 -16.26
C TRP A 170 -2.65 7.24 -15.30
N LEU A 171 -2.53 8.43 -14.70
CA LEU A 171 -1.56 8.67 -13.63
C LEU A 171 -1.83 7.76 -12.42
N LYS A 172 -3.11 7.55 -12.04
CA LYS A 172 -3.46 6.62 -10.95
C LYS A 172 -2.99 5.18 -11.27
N ILE A 173 -3.19 4.73 -12.50
CA ILE A 173 -2.70 3.42 -12.99
C ILE A 173 -1.16 3.36 -12.97
N LEU A 174 -0.49 4.43 -13.44
CA LEU A 174 0.97 4.52 -13.46
C LEU A 174 1.58 4.42 -12.07
N VAL A 175 0.97 5.06 -11.07
CA VAL A 175 1.40 4.96 -9.66
C VAL A 175 1.33 3.52 -9.17
N ASN A 176 0.24 2.81 -9.47
CA ASN A 176 0.06 1.42 -9.08
C ASN A 176 1.08 0.49 -9.77
N ASP A 177 1.28 0.65 -11.08
CA ASP A 177 2.25 -0.14 -11.84
C ASP A 177 3.69 0.11 -11.36
N TYR A 178 4.03 1.37 -11.09
CA TYR A 178 5.35 1.74 -10.54
C TYR A 178 5.61 1.09 -9.18
N LEU A 179 4.66 1.21 -8.25
CA LEU A 179 4.79 0.63 -6.92
C LEU A 179 4.86 -0.90 -6.99
N THR A 180 4.13 -1.52 -7.92
CA THR A 180 4.17 -2.98 -8.14
C THR A 180 5.54 -3.42 -8.65
N TYR A 181 6.09 -2.70 -9.63
CA TYR A 181 7.44 -2.95 -10.14
C TYR A 181 8.49 -2.80 -9.04
N VAL A 182 8.45 -1.70 -8.27
CA VAL A 182 9.38 -1.46 -7.15
C VAL A 182 9.29 -2.56 -6.11
N ASN A 183 8.08 -3.05 -5.80
CA ASN A 183 7.88 -4.15 -4.85
C ASN A 183 8.55 -5.46 -5.29
N PHE A 184 8.68 -5.68 -6.60
CA PHE A 184 9.30 -6.87 -7.18
C PHE A 184 10.79 -6.71 -7.49
N LEU A 185 11.37 -5.51 -7.39
CA LEU A 185 12.81 -5.34 -7.56
C LEU A 185 13.60 -6.23 -6.59
N PRO A 186 14.76 -6.77 -7.00
CA PRO A 186 15.64 -7.48 -6.08
C PRO A 186 15.97 -6.63 -4.87
N LEU A 187 16.04 -7.24 -3.68
CA LEU A 187 16.20 -6.58 -2.39
C LEU A 187 15.03 -5.68 -1.93
N SER A 188 14.07 -5.28 -2.77
CA SER A 188 12.92 -4.51 -2.26
C SER A 188 12.08 -5.34 -1.29
N THR A 189 11.82 -6.61 -1.63
CA THR A 189 11.08 -7.57 -0.82
C THR A 189 11.81 -8.90 -0.78
N VAL A 190 12.13 -9.39 0.42
CA VAL A 190 13.00 -10.55 0.64
C VAL A 190 12.23 -11.67 1.34
N ALA A 191 12.28 -12.87 0.77
CA ALA A 191 11.73 -14.07 1.38
C ALA A 191 12.56 -14.48 2.61
N GLY A 192 11.88 -14.85 3.71
CA GLY A 192 12.52 -15.33 4.93
C GLY A 192 13.04 -14.26 5.88
N GLY A 193 12.86 -12.97 5.57
CA GLY A 193 13.04 -11.89 6.55
C GLY A 193 11.88 -11.80 7.54
N ASP A 194 12.05 -11.01 8.60
CA ASP A 194 11.02 -10.79 9.62
C ASP A 194 9.95 -9.80 9.12
N PRO A 195 8.69 -10.22 8.91
CA PRO A 195 7.62 -9.33 8.48
C PRO A 195 6.94 -8.58 9.64
N SER A 196 7.39 -8.75 10.89
CA SER A 196 6.68 -8.30 12.11
C SER A 196 6.58 -6.78 12.29
N GLY A 197 7.25 -5.99 11.45
CA GLY A 197 7.18 -4.53 11.43
C GLY A 197 7.89 -3.89 12.61
N HIS A 198 8.99 -3.18 12.35
CA HIS A 198 9.91 -2.69 13.39
C HIS A 198 9.56 -1.28 13.91
N GLY A 199 8.27 -0.96 14.02
CA GLY A 199 7.83 0.39 14.41
C GLY A 199 7.86 1.43 13.29
N GLU A 200 8.02 0.99 12.03
CA GLU A 200 8.07 1.84 10.83
C GLU A 200 6.94 2.87 10.77
N GLY A 201 5.71 2.50 11.12
CA GLY A 201 4.57 3.41 11.11
C GLY A 201 4.69 4.57 12.10
N VAL A 202 5.25 4.32 13.29
CA VAL A 202 5.50 5.35 14.31
C VAL A 202 6.62 6.26 13.83
N SER A 203 7.73 5.69 13.35
CA SER A 203 8.87 6.46 12.83
C SER A 203 8.48 7.31 11.62
N ARG A 204 7.72 6.75 10.67
CA ARG A 204 7.16 7.49 9.54
C ARG A 204 6.28 8.65 9.99
N GLY A 205 5.38 8.44 10.96
CA GLY A 205 4.54 9.52 11.48
C GLY A 205 5.35 10.67 12.08
N GLN A 206 6.46 10.35 12.77
CA GLN A 206 7.39 11.34 13.29
C GLN A 206 8.15 12.07 12.17
N ILE A 207 8.67 11.34 11.17
CA ILE A 207 9.38 11.90 10.01
C ILE A 207 8.45 12.82 9.21
N ASN A 208 7.25 12.38 8.84
CA ASN A 208 6.31 13.16 8.04
C ASN A 208 5.92 14.47 8.72
N LEU A 209 5.78 14.46 10.03
CA LEU A 209 5.49 15.69 10.77
C LEU A 209 6.69 16.64 10.77
N PHE A 210 7.91 16.10 10.86
CA PHE A 210 9.13 16.91 10.73
C PHE A 210 9.27 17.48 9.31
N GLU A 211 9.03 16.67 8.27
CA GLU A 211 8.95 17.14 6.87
C GLU A 211 7.94 18.27 6.77
N TYR A 212 6.72 18.05 7.28
CA TYR A 212 5.62 18.98 7.17
C TYR A 212 5.99 20.37 7.69
N PHE A 213 6.45 20.43 8.94
CA PHE A 213 6.84 21.70 9.54
C PHE A 213 8.12 22.30 8.94
N SER A 214 9.03 21.48 8.42
CA SER A 214 10.25 21.98 7.77
C SER A 214 9.95 22.65 6.44
N ALA A 215 9.10 22.03 5.62
CA ALA A 215 8.62 22.60 4.36
C ALA A 215 7.91 23.94 4.58
N ARG A 216 6.95 23.97 5.53
CA ARG A 216 6.21 25.19 5.87
C ARG A 216 7.13 26.30 6.41
N LEU A 217 8.15 25.94 7.19
CA LEU A 217 9.14 26.91 7.67
C LEU A 217 10.00 27.45 6.52
N ALA A 218 10.41 26.61 5.57
CA ALA A 218 11.17 27.01 4.39
C ALA A 218 10.36 27.97 3.49
N GLU A 219 9.07 27.68 3.28
CA GLU A 219 8.13 28.56 2.56
C GLU A 219 7.97 29.93 3.23
N HIS A 220 7.90 29.96 4.55
CA HIS A 220 7.87 31.22 5.30
C HIS A 220 9.21 31.97 5.19
N GLU A 221 10.35 31.27 5.30
CA GLU A 221 11.69 31.87 5.24
C GLU A 221 12.06 32.39 3.84
N SER A 222 11.49 31.84 2.77
CA SER A 222 11.66 32.39 1.41
C SER A 222 10.92 33.72 1.20
N GLY A 223 10.05 34.11 2.13
CA GLY A 223 9.27 35.36 2.06
C GLY A 223 8.02 35.25 1.20
N ASN A 224 7.68 34.06 0.71
CA ASN A 224 6.51 33.83 -0.13
C ASN A 224 5.19 33.95 0.64
N ASN A 225 5.19 33.67 1.96
CA ASN A 225 4.01 33.79 2.80
C ASN A 225 4.35 34.17 4.26
N PRO A 226 4.33 35.45 4.63
CA PRO A 226 4.64 35.89 6.00
C PRO A 226 3.54 35.58 7.02
N GLU A 227 2.30 35.36 6.58
CA GLU A 227 1.17 35.02 7.47
C GLU A 227 1.22 33.55 7.94
N LEU A 228 1.96 32.72 7.20
CA LEU A 228 2.13 31.28 7.43
C LEU A 228 2.58 30.91 8.85
N LEU A 229 3.34 31.76 9.52
CA LEU A 229 3.82 31.46 10.87
C LEU A 229 2.67 31.35 11.87
N THR A 230 1.59 32.10 11.66
CA THR A 230 0.38 32.02 12.49
C THR A 230 -0.36 30.71 12.21
N ASP A 231 -0.55 30.38 10.94
CA ASP A 231 -1.20 29.13 10.51
C ASP A 231 -0.46 27.90 11.04
N ILE A 232 0.88 27.87 10.92
CA ILE A 232 1.73 26.82 11.46
C ILE A 232 1.53 26.66 12.98
N GLN A 233 1.32 27.76 13.72
CA GLN A 233 1.07 27.70 15.16
C GLN A 233 -0.32 27.16 15.51
N GLU A 234 -1.32 27.43 14.68
CA GLU A 234 -2.69 26.92 14.84
C GLU A 234 -2.79 25.44 14.47
N GLU A 235 -2.30 25.06 13.29
CA GLU A 235 -2.19 23.66 12.84
C GLU A 235 -1.42 22.82 13.87
N ARG A 236 -0.35 23.38 14.45
CA ARG A 236 0.38 22.73 15.54
C ARG A 236 -0.50 22.47 16.76
N LYS A 237 -1.36 23.41 17.17
CA LYS A 237 -2.25 23.19 18.32
C LYS A 237 -3.22 22.04 18.02
N GLU A 238 -3.76 22.00 16.80
CA GLU A 238 -4.62 20.91 16.36
C GLU A 238 -3.91 19.56 16.36
N LEU A 239 -2.74 19.46 15.73
CA LEU A 239 -1.95 18.23 15.65
C LEU A 239 -1.41 17.79 17.01
N SER A 240 -1.14 18.73 17.92
CA SER A 240 -0.65 18.43 19.27
C SER A 240 -1.64 17.67 20.15
N SER A 241 -2.93 17.66 19.77
CA SER A 241 -4.01 16.95 20.45
C SER A 241 -4.14 15.48 20.03
N LYS A 242 -3.51 15.06 18.91
CA LYS A 242 -3.69 13.73 18.29
C LYS A 242 -2.49 12.79 18.50
N ASN A 243 -2.10 12.50 19.75
CA ASN A 243 -0.99 11.58 20.09
C ASN A 243 0.40 11.99 19.55
N PHE A 244 0.64 13.29 19.35
CA PHE A 244 2.01 13.79 19.17
C PHE A 244 2.67 13.90 20.56
N GLU A 245 3.32 12.83 21.00
CA GLU A 245 4.06 12.81 22.27
C GLU A 245 5.58 12.72 22.04
N GLY A 246 6.35 13.34 22.93
CA GLY A 246 7.80 13.13 23.03
C GLY A 246 8.70 14.29 22.59
N ALA A 247 9.98 13.95 22.37
CA ALA A 247 11.07 14.88 22.13
C ALA A 247 10.87 15.72 20.85
N LEU A 248 10.43 15.09 19.75
CA LEU A 248 10.26 15.74 18.45
C LEU A 248 9.27 16.93 18.53
N LYS A 249 8.17 16.79 19.28
CA LYS A 249 7.19 17.87 19.51
C LYS A 249 7.80 19.10 20.14
N ASN A 250 8.51 18.90 21.24
CA ASN A 250 9.14 19.99 21.98
C ASN A 250 10.24 20.66 21.14
N MET A 251 10.87 19.91 20.24
CA MET A 251 12.00 20.37 19.45
C MET A 251 11.56 21.08 18.17
N VAL A 252 10.53 20.60 17.48
CA VAL A 252 9.84 21.35 16.41
C VAL A 252 9.29 22.66 16.98
N THR A 253 8.68 22.62 18.17
CA THR A 253 8.21 23.82 18.87
C THR A 253 9.33 24.83 19.10
N ALA A 254 10.48 24.37 19.60
CA ALA A 254 11.60 25.24 19.91
C ALA A 254 12.24 25.82 18.63
N ARG A 255 12.27 25.03 17.53
CA ARG A 255 12.76 25.47 16.22
C ARG A 255 11.89 26.57 15.64
N ILE A 256 10.57 26.39 15.66
CA ILE A 256 9.60 27.44 15.25
C ILE A 256 9.81 28.72 16.08
N LYS A 257 10.11 28.59 17.38
CA LYS A 257 10.39 29.73 18.27
C LYS A 257 11.81 30.30 18.16
N LYS A 258 12.66 29.78 17.25
CA LYS A 258 14.08 30.16 17.06
C LYS A 258 14.93 30.14 18.34
N ASN A 259 14.55 29.34 19.35
CA ASN A 259 15.18 29.29 20.68
C ASN A 259 15.87 27.94 20.97
N VAL A 260 16.42 27.29 19.94
CA VAL A 260 17.07 25.98 20.08
C VAL A 260 18.58 26.16 20.24
N ASN A 261 19.17 25.63 21.31
CA ASN A 261 20.63 25.57 21.42
C ASN A 261 21.20 24.38 20.63
N GLU A 262 22.50 24.42 20.32
CA GLU A 262 23.17 23.39 19.51
C GLU A 262 23.06 21.98 20.10
N LYS A 263 23.04 21.85 21.44
CA LYS A 263 22.85 20.56 22.11
C LYS A 263 21.46 19.97 21.81
N GLN A 264 20.42 20.79 21.87
CA GLN A 264 19.06 20.39 21.50
C GLN A 264 18.98 20.06 20.01
N LEU A 265 19.58 20.86 19.12
CA LEU A 265 19.62 20.54 17.69
C LEU A 265 20.29 19.18 17.42
N ASN A 266 21.41 18.89 18.07
CA ASN A 266 22.09 17.60 17.91
C ASN A 266 21.27 16.42 18.44
N ASN A 267 20.56 16.60 19.55
CA ASN A 267 19.61 15.59 20.01
C ASN A 267 18.48 15.37 18.98
N LEU A 268 18.02 16.42 18.29
CA LEU A 268 16.95 16.32 17.29
C LEU A 268 17.45 15.55 16.09
N ARG A 269 18.65 15.89 15.61
CA ARG A 269 19.31 15.21 14.49
C ARG A 269 19.45 13.71 14.78
N ALA A 270 19.83 13.35 16.01
CA ALA A 270 19.93 11.95 16.42
C ALA A 270 18.57 11.23 16.39
N VAL A 271 17.49 11.87 16.86
CA VAL A 271 16.12 11.30 16.82
C VAL A 271 15.61 11.16 15.38
N VAL A 272 15.83 12.16 14.53
CA VAL A 272 15.45 12.08 13.11
C VAL A 272 16.25 10.98 12.41
N LEU A 273 17.56 10.91 12.65
CA LEU A 273 18.42 9.86 12.13
C LEU A 273 17.93 8.46 12.53
N ASP A 274 17.66 8.24 13.82
CA ASP A 274 17.16 6.95 14.34
C ASP A 274 15.83 6.55 13.67
N ASN A 275 14.90 7.49 13.53
CA ASN A 275 13.64 7.23 12.82
C ASN A 275 13.85 6.87 11.34
N LEU A 276 14.74 7.58 10.62
CA LEU A 276 15.02 7.26 9.22
C LEU A 276 15.59 5.86 9.08
N TRP A 277 16.53 5.47 9.95
CA TRP A 277 17.12 4.11 9.93
C TRP A 277 16.18 3.03 10.44
N THR A 278 15.13 3.38 11.20
CA THR A 278 14.05 2.43 11.55
C THR A 278 13.26 1.99 10.30
N LEU A 279 13.33 2.76 9.21
CA LEU A 279 12.76 2.39 7.91
C LEU A 279 13.66 1.45 7.09
N PHE A 280 14.78 0.97 7.67
CA PHE A 280 15.70 0.04 7.01
C PHE A 280 15.79 -1.30 7.76
N ALA A 281 15.28 -2.36 7.14
CA ALA A 281 15.41 -3.73 7.62
C ALA A 281 16.77 -4.31 7.20
N ILE A 282 17.84 -3.89 7.86
CA ILE A 282 19.22 -4.20 7.46
C ILE A 282 19.52 -5.72 7.39
N GLU A 283 18.78 -6.54 8.12
CA GLU A 283 18.90 -8.00 8.15
C GLU A 283 18.54 -8.66 6.81
N THR A 284 17.68 -8.03 6.00
CA THR A 284 17.23 -8.59 4.72
C THR A 284 18.38 -8.72 3.72
N LEU A 285 19.40 -7.86 3.81
CA LEU A 285 20.57 -7.89 2.94
C LEU A 285 21.35 -9.19 3.09
N ASP A 286 21.55 -9.63 4.34
CA ASP A 286 22.25 -10.89 4.61
C ASP A 286 21.40 -12.10 4.22
N ILE A 287 20.08 -12.03 4.41
CA ILE A 287 19.17 -13.10 4.00
C ILE A 287 19.20 -13.27 2.48
N PHE A 288 19.11 -12.16 1.73
CA PHE A 288 19.19 -12.18 0.27
C PHE A 288 20.56 -12.66 -0.24
N ALA A 289 21.65 -12.17 0.37
CA ALA A 289 23.01 -12.52 -0.01
C ALA A 289 23.37 -14.00 0.21
N ARG A 290 22.64 -14.75 1.05
CA ARG A 290 22.87 -16.19 1.25
C ARG A 290 22.75 -17.00 -0.04
N LYS A 291 21.97 -16.52 -1.02
CA LYS A 291 21.81 -17.16 -2.32
C LYS A 291 23.09 -17.12 -3.17
N ASP A 292 23.98 -16.15 -2.94
CA ASP A 292 25.25 -15.98 -3.66
C ASP A 292 26.29 -15.30 -2.74
N PRO A 293 26.94 -16.05 -1.83
CA PRO A 293 27.87 -15.48 -0.83
C PRO A 293 29.00 -14.62 -1.40
N PRO A 294 29.61 -14.93 -2.57
CA PRO A 294 30.57 -14.05 -3.24
C PRO A 294 30.04 -12.64 -3.52
N LYS A 295 28.73 -12.46 -3.75
CA LYS A 295 28.11 -11.15 -4.01
C LYS A 295 27.67 -10.41 -2.75
N ARG A 296 27.89 -10.95 -1.56
CA ARG A 296 27.40 -10.36 -0.29
C ARG A 296 27.77 -8.88 -0.14
N LEU A 297 29.01 -8.49 -0.43
CA LEU A 297 29.42 -7.09 -0.29
C LEU A 297 28.67 -6.18 -1.27
N THR A 298 28.55 -6.59 -2.53
CA THR A 298 27.82 -5.84 -3.56
C THR A 298 26.34 -5.72 -3.22
N VAL A 299 25.70 -6.81 -2.77
CA VAL A 299 24.31 -6.80 -2.28
C VAL A 299 24.11 -5.77 -1.17
N TRP A 300 25.03 -5.72 -0.20
CA TRP A 300 24.97 -4.75 0.89
C TRP A 300 25.12 -3.31 0.41
N ILE A 301 26.10 -3.05 -0.46
CA ILE A 301 26.35 -1.71 -1.01
C ILE A 301 25.11 -1.21 -1.76
N GLU A 302 24.58 -2.01 -2.69
CA GLU A 302 23.44 -1.61 -3.51
C GLU A 302 22.14 -1.51 -2.71
N GLY A 303 21.93 -2.40 -1.72
CA GLY A 303 20.79 -2.32 -0.82
C GLY A 303 20.79 -1.03 0.01
N ILE A 304 21.95 -0.65 0.56
CA ILE A 304 22.12 0.60 1.32
C ILE A 304 21.95 1.82 0.41
N ASN A 305 22.55 1.81 -0.78
CA ASN A 305 22.41 2.92 -1.73
C ASN A 305 20.94 3.11 -2.14
N ASN A 306 20.23 2.03 -2.45
CA ASN A 306 18.81 2.10 -2.78
C ASN A 306 17.96 2.64 -1.62
N PHE A 307 18.24 2.22 -0.39
CA PHE A 307 17.61 2.77 0.81
C PHE A 307 17.87 4.27 0.94
N LEU A 308 19.13 4.70 0.90
CA LEU A 308 19.50 6.11 1.05
C LEU A 308 18.89 6.99 -0.05
N ARG A 309 18.86 6.51 -1.30
CA ARG A 309 18.20 7.19 -2.44
C ARG A 309 16.69 7.31 -2.20
N THR A 310 16.03 6.24 -1.78
CA THR A 310 14.59 6.25 -1.49
C THR A 310 14.26 7.23 -0.37
N ILE A 311 14.99 7.18 0.75
CA ILE A 311 14.79 8.08 1.90
C ILE A 311 15.07 9.53 1.55
N ARG A 312 16.11 9.82 0.76
CA ARG A 312 16.41 11.18 0.30
C ARG A 312 15.24 11.77 -0.48
N ASN A 313 14.63 10.97 -1.36
CA ASN A 313 13.53 11.43 -2.21
C ASN A 313 12.18 11.46 -1.47
N ALA A 314 11.98 10.60 -0.46
CA ALA A 314 10.77 10.58 0.35
C ALA A 314 10.76 11.66 1.45
N TYR A 315 11.94 11.95 2.02
CA TYR A 315 12.08 12.77 3.23
C TYR A 315 13.28 13.73 3.12
N PRO A 316 13.28 14.66 2.14
CA PRO A 316 14.45 15.50 1.85
C PRO A 316 14.85 16.37 3.04
N TYR A 317 13.91 16.96 3.78
CA TYR A 317 14.23 17.80 4.93
C TYR A 317 14.86 17.00 6.07
N SER A 318 14.32 15.84 6.39
CA SER A 318 14.81 14.94 7.43
C SER A 318 16.19 14.39 7.05
N PHE A 319 16.36 13.97 5.79
CA PHE A 319 17.63 13.47 5.26
C PHE A 319 18.74 14.52 5.38
N ASN A 320 18.46 15.74 4.91
CA ASN A 320 19.40 16.87 4.98
C ASN A 320 19.66 17.29 6.42
N PHE A 321 18.63 17.38 7.26
CA PHE A 321 18.75 17.79 8.65
C PHE A 321 19.57 16.78 9.48
N ALA A 322 19.37 15.49 9.27
CA ALA A 322 20.17 14.41 9.88
C ALA A 322 21.60 14.34 9.31
N GLY A 323 21.90 15.10 8.26
CA GLY A 323 23.20 15.14 7.60
C GLY A 323 23.54 13.84 6.88
N LEU A 324 22.55 13.12 6.37
CA LEU A 324 22.75 11.84 5.67
C LEU A 324 23.42 11.99 4.29
N SER A 325 23.63 13.21 3.81
CA SER A 325 24.53 13.49 2.68
C SER A 325 26.02 13.25 3.03
N GLN A 326 26.35 13.14 4.31
CA GLN A 326 27.71 12.94 4.79
C GLN A 326 27.98 11.46 5.14
N PRO A 327 29.04 10.83 4.60
CA PRO A 327 29.36 9.41 4.85
C PRO A 327 29.48 9.06 6.31
N LYS A 328 30.04 9.96 7.11
CA LYS A 328 30.19 9.78 8.55
C LYS A 328 28.84 9.47 9.22
N ASN A 329 27.78 10.16 8.81
CA ASN A 329 26.45 9.99 9.39
C ASN A 329 25.74 8.75 8.82
N GLN A 330 25.96 8.42 7.54
CA GLN A 330 25.51 7.15 6.95
C GLN A 330 26.13 5.95 7.69
N ILE A 331 27.45 5.96 7.91
CA ILE A 331 28.17 4.91 8.66
C ILE A 331 27.67 4.83 10.12
N ALA A 332 27.40 5.97 10.76
CA ALA A 332 26.86 5.98 12.12
C ALA A 332 25.46 5.34 12.17
N GLY A 333 24.62 5.64 11.18
CA GLY A 333 23.30 5.05 11.01
C GLY A 333 23.33 3.54 10.75
N ILE A 334 24.23 3.07 9.89
CA ILE A 334 24.42 1.63 9.64
C ILE A 334 24.82 0.91 10.93
N LYS A 335 25.75 1.47 11.71
CA LYS A 335 26.12 0.89 13.01
C LYS A 335 24.95 0.82 13.99
N LEU A 336 24.06 1.81 13.95
CA LEU A 336 22.84 1.83 14.76
C LEU A 336 21.86 0.75 14.29
N ALA A 337 21.59 0.66 12.99
CA ALA A 337 20.72 -0.36 12.41
C ALA A 337 21.24 -1.78 12.70
N LEU A 338 22.54 -2.03 12.51
CA LEU A 338 23.20 -3.31 12.86
C LEU A 338 23.02 -3.66 14.34
N LYS A 339 23.19 -2.67 15.22
CA LYS A 339 23.02 -2.87 16.67
C LYS A 339 21.56 -3.21 17.00
N ASN A 340 20.60 -2.49 16.42
CA ASN A 340 19.16 -2.72 16.66
C ASN A 340 18.71 -4.09 16.15
N ALA A 341 19.24 -4.54 15.01
CA ALA A 341 19.01 -5.86 14.45
C ALA A 341 19.85 -6.98 15.11
N ASN A 342 20.72 -6.65 16.09
CA ASN A 342 21.65 -7.58 16.73
C ASN A 342 22.56 -8.32 15.73
N ILE A 343 23.03 -7.63 14.68
CA ILE A 343 23.92 -8.17 13.65
C ILE A 343 25.35 -7.72 13.92
N SER A 344 26.27 -8.69 13.88
CA SER A 344 27.72 -8.43 13.94
C SER A 344 28.37 -8.71 12.59
N LEU A 345 29.00 -7.68 12.01
CA LEU A 345 29.84 -7.84 10.82
C LEU A 345 31.27 -8.22 11.26
N ASN A 346 31.92 -9.11 10.49
CA ASN A 346 33.35 -9.33 10.69
C ASN A 346 34.13 -8.04 10.33
N SER A 347 35.32 -7.86 10.92
CA SER A 347 36.05 -6.59 10.82
C SER A 347 36.41 -6.23 9.38
N SER A 348 36.87 -7.20 8.57
CA SER A 348 37.27 -6.97 7.18
C SER A 348 36.10 -6.56 6.29
N PHE A 349 34.93 -7.19 6.46
CA PHE A 349 33.71 -6.82 5.75
C PHE A 349 33.22 -5.44 6.18
N GLY A 350 33.22 -5.14 7.49
CA GLY A 350 32.85 -3.83 8.00
C GLY A 350 33.73 -2.69 7.47
N GLU A 351 35.04 -2.93 7.35
CA GLU A 351 36.00 -1.99 6.75
C GLU A 351 35.74 -1.79 5.25
N ALA A 352 35.53 -2.88 4.50
CA ALA A 352 35.23 -2.82 3.07
C ALA A 352 33.92 -2.07 2.79
N LEU A 353 32.87 -2.35 3.56
CA LEU A 353 31.59 -1.65 3.47
C LEU A 353 31.73 -0.15 3.79
N THR A 354 32.44 0.18 4.88
CA THR A 354 32.70 1.57 5.27
C THR A 354 33.46 2.32 4.18
N LYS A 355 34.42 1.67 3.53
CA LYS A 355 35.17 2.25 2.41
C LYS A 355 34.27 2.51 1.21
N ALA A 356 33.47 1.52 0.80
CA ALA A 356 32.56 1.63 -0.34
C ALA A 356 31.55 2.77 -0.16
N ILE A 357 30.99 2.94 1.04
CA ILE A 357 30.03 4.02 1.33
C ILE A 357 30.67 5.40 1.20
N ARG A 358 31.93 5.56 1.66
CA ARG A 358 32.66 6.82 1.49
C ARG A 358 32.86 7.12 0.01
N GLU A 359 33.30 6.14 -0.76
CA GLU A 359 33.58 6.31 -2.20
C GLU A 359 32.30 6.60 -3.02
N GLY A 360 31.18 5.93 -2.73
CA GLY A 360 29.92 6.15 -3.45
C GLY A 360 29.24 7.50 -3.15
N SER A 361 29.32 7.95 -1.89
CA SER A 361 28.67 9.21 -1.47
C SER A 361 29.19 10.46 -2.18
N GLU A 362 30.47 10.47 -2.59
CA GLU A 362 31.10 11.61 -3.24
C GLU A 362 30.52 11.83 -4.65
N GLN A 363 29.99 10.78 -5.28
CA GLN A 363 29.37 10.85 -6.60
C GLN A 363 27.93 11.36 -6.55
N GLU A 364 27.18 11.05 -5.49
CA GLU A 364 25.75 11.37 -5.38
C GLU A 364 25.44 12.82 -4.95
N GLN A 365 26.39 13.56 -4.35
CA GLN A 365 26.16 14.93 -3.88
C GLN A 365 25.85 15.94 -5.02
N ALA A 366 26.01 15.55 -6.28
CA ALA A 366 25.83 16.41 -7.44
C ALA A 366 24.38 16.50 -7.97
N GLN A 367 23.44 15.69 -7.46
CA GLN A 367 22.09 15.54 -8.06
C GLN A 367 20.93 15.70 -7.05
N THR A 368 21.03 16.59 -6.07
CA THR A 368 19.85 16.94 -5.28
C THR A 368 18.90 17.78 -6.12
N ARG A 369 17.76 17.20 -6.53
CA ARG A 369 16.64 17.97 -7.07
C ARG A 369 16.08 18.83 -5.94
N ASP A 370 16.29 20.14 -6.04
CA ASP A 370 15.81 21.14 -5.05
C ASP A 370 14.26 21.26 -5.01
N SER A 371 13.50 20.42 -5.74
CA SER A 371 12.07 20.62 -6.00
C SER A 371 11.10 19.69 -5.25
N TYR A 372 11.57 18.67 -4.51
CA TYR A 372 10.70 17.65 -3.88
C TYR A 372 10.27 17.96 -2.44
N ASP A 373 10.16 19.23 -2.11
CA ASP A 373 10.01 19.69 -0.73
C ASP A 373 8.56 19.69 -0.23
N GLU A 374 7.60 19.34 -1.07
CA GLU A 374 6.20 19.60 -0.77
C GLU A 374 5.51 18.43 -0.04
N VAL A 375 4.67 18.82 0.92
CA VAL A 375 4.04 17.97 1.93
C VAL A 375 2.53 18.13 1.88
N ALA A 376 1.82 17.02 1.81
CA ALA A 376 0.36 17.01 1.76
C ALA A 376 -0.21 16.90 3.17
N ARG A 377 -1.51 17.19 3.32
CA ARG A 377 -2.21 16.90 4.58
C ARG A 377 -2.30 15.39 4.84
N SER A 378 -2.40 14.56 3.80
CA SER A 378 -2.39 13.10 3.98
C SER A 378 -1.08 12.55 4.57
N ASP A 379 0.04 13.29 4.50
CA ASP A 379 1.28 12.90 5.16
C ASP A 379 1.14 12.87 6.69
N LEU A 380 0.23 13.68 7.23
CA LEU A 380 -0.05 13.81 8.66
C LEU A 380 -1.04 12.77 9.18
N ILE A 381 -1.76 12.10 8.29
CA ILE A 381 -2.69 11.02 8.65
C ILE A 381 -1.84 9.80 9.01
N GLN A 382 -1.85 9.43 10.29
CA GLN A 382 -1.12 8.26 10.79
C GLN A 382 -1.65 6.99 10.13
N GLY A 383 -0.77 6.26 9.45
CA GLY A 383 -1.04 4.94 8.86
C GLY A 383 -1.41 4.98 7.38
N GLY A 384 -0.46 4.61 6.51
CA GLY A 384 -0.69 4.36 5.08
C GLY A 384 -1.48 3.08 4.79
N SER A 385 -2.36 2.67 5.70
CA SER A 385 -3.13 1.42 5.67
C SER A 385 -4.64 1.64 5.62
N GLY A 386 -5.09 2.85 5.29
CA GLY A 386 -6.52 3.11 5.09
C GLY A 386 -7.04 2.38 3.85
N PHE A 387 -8.32 2.01 3.89
CA PHE A 387 -9.05 1.54 2.72
C PHE A 387 -9.25 2.69 1.74
N GLN A 388 -9.05 2.42 0.45
CA GLN A 388 -9.28 3.36 -0.63
C GLN A 388 -10.00 2.67 -1.77
N ALA A 389 -10.86 3.44 -2.44
CA ALA A 389 -11.46 3.07 -3.71
C ALA A 389 -11.02 4.10 -4.75
N THR A 390 -10.76 3.63 -5.96
CA THR A 390 -10.43 4.44 -7.13
C THR A 390 -11.40 4.09 -8.23
N VAL A 391 -12.15 5.08 -8.72
CA VAL A 391 -13.11 4.92 -9.80
C VAL A 391 -12.45 5.27 -11.13
N LEU A 392 -12.40 4.31 -12.05
CA LEU A 392 -11.84 4.46 -13.39
C LEU A 392 -12.98 4.56 -14.40
N LEU A 393 -12.98 5.64 -15.18
CA LEU A 393 -13.97 5.87 -16.24
C LEU A 393 -13.46 5.37 -17.59
N ASP A 394 -14.34 4.84 -18.42
CA ASP A 394 -14.07 4.51 -19.82
C ASP A 394 -14.23 5.73 -20.75
N GLU A 395 -14.08 5.51 -22.06
CA GLU A 395 -14.16 6.58 -23.08
C GLU A 395 -15.57 7.18 -23.17
N GLU A 396 -16.60 6.42 -22.80
CA GLU A 396 -18.00 6.82 -22.75
C GLU A 396 -18.38 7.54 -21.44
N GLY A 397 -17.45 7.64 -20.48
CA GLY A 397 -17.70 8.23 -19.16
C GLY A 397 -18.51 7.32 -18.22
N LEU A 398 -18.61 6.03 -18.53
CA LEU A 398 -19.13 5.01 -17.63
C LEU A 398 -18.00 4.52 -16.71
N ILE A 399 -18.35 3.93 -15.58
CA ILE A 399 -17.37 3.27 -14.72
C ILE A 399 -16.91 2.00 -15.43
N GLY A 400 -15.68 2.02 -15.96
CA GLY A 400 -15.04 0.87 -16.56
C GLY A 400 -14.46 -0.08 -15.51
N ASP A 401 -13.98 0.47 -14.38
CA ASP A 401 -13.47 -0.32 -13.28
C ASP A 401 -13.49 0.43 -11.93
N ILE A 402 -13.40 -0.33 -10.83
CA ILE A 402 -13.17 0.19 -9.48
C ILE A 402 -12.05 -0.60 -8.83
N GLN A 403 -10.94 0.08 -8.55
CA GLN A 403 -9.82 -0.49 -7.82
C GLN A 403 -9.97 -0.20 -6.32
N MET A 404 -10.04 -1.24 -5.51
CA MET A 404 -10.13 -1.10 -4.05
C MET A 404 -8.88 -1.69 -3.39
N GLN A 405 -8.20 -0.90 -2.57
CA GLN A 405 -6.96 -1.30 -1.92
C GLN A 405 -6.99 -1.00 -0.41
N GLY A 406 -6.17 -1.73 0.34
CA GLY A 406 -6.09 -1.59 1.79
C GLY A 406 -7.18 -2.33 2.55
N ARG A 407 -7.34 -1.98 3.82
CA ARG A 407 -8.36 -2.55 4.71
C ARG A 407 -9.07 -1.42 5.43
N THR A 408 -10.36 -1.60 5.66
CA THR A 408 -11.12 -0.66 6.49
C THR A 408 -10.56 -0.70 7.91
N PRO A 409 -10.75 0.36 8.71
CA PRO A 409 -10.28 0.36 10.09
C PRO A 409 -10.83 -0.86 10.84
N SER A 410 -9.99 -1.53 11.64
CA SER A 410 -10.44 -2.70 12.39
C SER A 410 -11.31 -2.29 13.59
N PRO A 411 -12.39 -3.03 13.89
CA PRO A 411 -13.14 -2.84 15.14
C PRO A 411 -12.35 -3.35 16.36
N PHE A 412 -11.29 -4.13 16.15
CA PHE A 412 -10.50 -4.78 17.20
C PHE A 412 -9.09 -4.17 17.34
N SER A 413 -8.42 -4.41 18.47
CA SER A 413 -7.04 -3.95 18.67
C SER A 413 -6.05 -4.97 18.12
N GLY A 414 -5.34 -4.61 17.05
CA GLY A 414 -4.19 -5.38 16.55
C GLY A 414 -4.52 -6.55 15.60
N THR A 415 -5.79 -6.89 15.40
CA THR A 415 -6.22 -7.87 14.37
C THR A 415 -7.41 -7.30 13.61
N MET A 416 -7.73 -7.84 12.43
CA MET A 416 -8.98 -7.52 11.71
C MET A 416 -10.18 -8.31 12.22
N GLY A 417 -9.98 -9.23 13.18
CA GLY A 417 -10.97 -10.26 13.48
C GLY A 417 -11.12 -11.28 12.35
N ALA A 418 -12.17 -12.09 12.44
CA ALA A 418 -12.64 -12.97 11.36
C ALA A 418 -13.91 -12.39 10.76
N HIS A 419 -13.96 -12.32 9.43
CA HIS A 419 -15.15 -11.91 8.71
C HIS A 419 -16.10 -13.10 8.55
N SER A 420 -17.40 -12.89 8.72
CA SER A 420 -18.38 -13.94 8.41
C SER A 420 -18.42 -14.26 6.92
N THR A 421 -18.18 -13.25 6.10
CA THR A 421 -18.07 -13.36 4.65
C THR A 421 -16.72 -12.82 4.24
N ALA A 422 -16.00 -13.53 3.38
CA ALA A 422 -14.69 -13.15 2.88
C ALA A 422 -14.70 -11.68 2.45
N TRP A 423 -13.77 -10.88 2.98
CA TRP A 423 -13.73 -9.44 2.72
C TRP A 423 -13.72 -9.12 1.21
N ALA A 424 -12.98 -9.91 0.44
CA ALA A 424 -12.89 -9.75 -1.00
C ALA A 424 -14.24 -9.94 -1.72
N ALA A 425 -15.15 -10.74 -1.19
CA ALA A 425 -16.50 -10.89 -1.75
C ALA A 425 -17.33 -9.62 -1.58
N HIS A 426 -17.16 -8.87 -0.48
CA HIS A 426 -17.79 -7.56 -0.32
C HIS A 426 -17.24 -6.55 -1.32
N LEU A 427 -15.94 -6.57 -1.58
CA LEU A 427 -15.32 -5.73 -2.60
C LEU A 427 -15.85 -6.06 -4.00
N ASP A 428 -15.85 -7.35 -4.38
CA ASP A 428 -16.35 -7.80 -5.68
C ASP A 428 -17.83 -7.45 -5.88
N ALA A 429 -18.65 -7.56 -4.82
CA ALA A 429 -20.07 -7.19 -4.87
C ALA A 429 -20.28 -5.68 -5.11
N VAL A 430 -19.49 -4.81 -4.46
CA VAL A 430 -19.57 -3.36 -4.71
C VAL A 430 -19.08 -3.04 -6.11
N ARG A 431 -17.93 -3.60 -6.54
CA ARG A 431 -17.41 -3.43 -7.90
C ARG A 431 -18.47 -3.78 -8.93
N ASN A 432 -18.97 -5.01 -8.92
CA ASN A 432 -19.93 -5.54 -9.89
C ASN A 432 -21.26 -4.78 -9.94
N LYS A 433 -21.68 -4.14 -8.84
CA LYS A 433 -22.88 -3.30 -8.82
C LYS A 433 -22.70 -1.97 -9.56
N LEU A 434 -21.48 -1.47 -9.63
CA LEU A 434 -21.19 -0.10 -10.07
C LEU A 434 -20.57 -0.02 -11.46
N ILE A 435 -19.92 -1.08 -11.95
CA ILE A 435 -19.38 -1.13 -13.32
C ILE A 435 -20.50 -0.90 -14.35
N HIS A 436 -20.15 -0.23 -15.46
CA HIS A 436 -21.03 0.15 -16.55
C HIS A 436 -22.14 1.15 -16.19
N LEU A 437 -22.09 1.76 -15.01
CA LEU A 437 -22.96 2.88 -14.64
C LEU A 437 -22.25 4.21 -14.87
N THR A 438 -23.03 5.27 -15.12
CA THR A 438 -22.51 6.64 -15.01
C THR A 438 -22.26 6.99 -13.54
N LEU A 439 -21.40 7.97 -13.25
CA LEU A 439 -21.17 8.43 -11.88
C LEU A 439 -22.46 8.80 -11.13
N PRO A 440 -23.42 9.56 -11.70
CA PRO A 440 -24.68 9.84 -11.01
C PRO A 440 -25.51 8.59 -10.71
N GLN A 441 -25.54 7.62 -11.63
CA GLN A 441 -26.26 6.35 -11.42
C GLN A 441 -25.62 5.53 -10.30
N ALA A 442 -24.30 5.41 -10.31
CA ALA A 442 -23.51 4.69 -9.32
C ALA A 442 -23.66 5.32 -7.92
N ILE A 443 -23.56 6.64 -7.81
CA ILE A 443 -23.79 7.40 -6.57
C ILE A 443 -25.19 7.10 -6.02
N ASN A 444 -26.23 7.25 -6.86
CA ASN A 444 -27.60 6.99 -6.44
C ASN A 444 -27.83 5.55 -5.99
N LEU A 445 -27.27 4.57 -6.72
CA LEU A 445 -27.37 3.16 -6.37
C LEU A 445 -26.69 2.89 -5.02
N LEU A 446 -25.45 3.33 -4.84
CA LEU A 446 -24.70 3.09 -3.61
C LEU A 446 -25.30 3.84 -2.41
N ALA A 447 -25.84 5.05 -2.62
CA ALA A 447 -26.58 5.79 -1.60
C ALA A 447 -27.84 5.03 -1.15
N LEU A 448 -28.58 4.44 -2.10
CA LEU A 448 -29.73 3.59 -1.80
C LEU A 448 -29.34 2.33 -1.01
N GLU A 449 -28.28 1.63 -1.42
CA GLU A 449 -27.77 0.45 -0.71
C GLU A 449 -27.27 0.82 0.69
N SER A 450 -26.59 1.95 0.84
CA SER A 450 -26.16 2.50 2.14
C SER A 450 -27.36 2.78 3.06
N GLY A 451 -28.42 3.40 2.53
CA GLY A 451 -29.65 3.65 3.29
C GLY A 451 -30.39 2.37 3.70
N LYS A 452 -30.25 1.26 2.96
CA LYS A 452 -30.74 -0.07 3.36
C LYS A 452 -29.85 -0.66 4.45
N LEU A 453 -28.53 -0.59 4.26
CA LEU A 453 -27.53 -1.11 5.21
C LEU A 453 -27.65 -0.44 6.58
N MET A 454 -27.92 0.87 6.63
CA MET A 454 -28.17 1.63 7.87
C MET A 454 -29.47 1.25 8.59
N LYS A 455 -30.29 0.37 7.98
CA LYS A 455 -31.51 -0.21 8.54
C LYS A 455 -31.39 -1.73 8.66
N ASP A 456 -30.19 -2.27 8.51
CA ASP A 456 -29.96 -3.71 8.55
C ASP A 456 -30.39 -4.29 9.91
N ARG A 457 -31.01 -5.48 9.86
CA ARG A 457 -31.56 -6.15 11.05
C ARG A 457 -30.47 -6.48 12.07
N SER A 458 -29.23 -6.69 11.64
CA SER A 458 -28.08 -6.93 12.52
C SER A 458 -27.82 -5.79 13.51
N LEU A 459 -28.24 -4.55 13.21
CA LEU A 459 -28.08 -3.41 14.13
C LEU A 459 -28.80 -3.61 15.47
N THR A 460 -29.85 -4.44 15.51
CA THR A 460 -30.51 -4.82 16.77
C THR A 460 -29.58 -5.60 17.72
N LEU A 461 -28.49 -6.16 17.19
CA LEU A 461 -27.45 -6.88 17.92
C LEU A 461 -26.28 -5.98 18.33
N ALA A 462 -26.34 -4.66 18.07
CA ALA A 462 -25.25 -3.74 18.40
C ALA A 462 -24.91 -3.73 19.90
N GLY A 463 -25.89 -3.98 20.78
CA GLY A 463 -25.63 -4.12 22.23
C GLY A 463 -24.86 -5.38 22.63
N LEU A 464 -24.66 -6.33 21.70
CA LEU A 464 -23.99 -7.61 21.95
C LEU A 464 -22.52 -7.63 21.48
N VAL A 465 -22.07 -6.62 20.73
CA VAL A 465 -20.65 -6.51 20.33
C VAL A 465 -19.84 -5.74 21.40
N SER A 466 -18.51 -5.80 21.32
CA SER A 466 -17.65 -5.11 22.28
C SER A 466 -17.87 -3.60 22.27
N GLU A 467 -17.65 -2.93 23.41
CA GLU A 467 -17.81 -1.48 23.54
C GLU A 467 -16.99 -0.72 22.47
N LYS A 468 -15.78 -1.18 22.18
CA LYS A 468 -14.94 -0.63 21.11
C LYS A 468 -15.62 -0.74 19.74
N GLN A 469 -16.16 -1.91 19.39
CA GLN A 469 -16.88 -2.10 18.14
C GLN A 469 -18.15 -1.24 18.09
N GLN A 470 -18.87 -1.06 19.20
CA GLN A 470 -20.01 -0.15 19.28
C GLN A 470 -19.62 1.30 18.98
N TYR A 471 -18.50 1.78 19.54
CA TYR A 471 -17.98 3.11 19.23
C TYR A 471 -17.63 3.26 17.74
N SER A 472 -16.93 2.29 17.16
CA SER A 472 -16.60 2.27 15.73
C SER A 472 -17.85 2.23 14.84
N LEU A 473 -18.86 1.45 15.22
CA LEU A 473 -20.15 1.35 14.53
C LEU A 473 -20.88 2.69 14.53
N ILE A 474 -21.02 3.36 15.68
CA ILE A 474 -21.68 4.66 15.77
C ILE A 474 -20.91 5.71 14.96
N TRP A 475 -19.59 5.71 15.06
CA TRP A 475 -18.74 6.65 14.31
C TRP A 475 -18.94 6.50 12.80
N SER A 476 -18.81 5.28 12.27
CA SER A 476 -19.01 5.01 10.84
C SER A 476 -20.44 5.24 10.36
N TYR A 477 -21.45 4.96 11.20
CA TYR A 477 -22.85 5.26 10.90
C TYR A 477 -23.05 6.75 10.66
N ASN A 478 -22.55 7.59 11.58
CA ASN A 478 -22.69 9.04 11.48
C ASN A 478 -21.95 9.60 10.27
N TYR A 479 -20.76 9.08 9.97
CA TYR A 479 -19.97 9.51 8.82
C TYR A 479 -20.64 9.15 7.49
N LEU A 480 -21.14 7.91 7.37
CA LEU A 480 -21.93 7.49 6.20
C LEU A 480 -23.23 8.30 6.08
N GLN A 481 -23.90 8.62 7.20
CA GLN A 481 -25.10 9.46 7.20
C GLN A 481 -24.80 10.87 6.70
N GLU A 482 -23.69 11.47 7.12
CA GLU A 482 -23.25 12.78 6.67
C GLU A 482 -22.99 12.79 5.16
N GLN A 483 -22.28 11.78 4.63
CA GLN A 483 -22.10 11.62 3.19
C GLN A 483 -23.43 11.54 2.44
N LEU A 484 -24.36 10.72 2.92
CA LEU A 484 -25.69 10.57 2.30
C LEU A 484 -26.54 11.85 2.32
N SER A 485 -26.20 12.82 3.17
CA SER A 485 -26.88 14.12 3.24
C SER A 485 -26.33 15.17 2.27
N THR A 486 -25.20 14.87 1.61
CA THR A 486 -24.54 15.77 0.67
C THR A 486 -25.25 15.76 -0.68
N SER A 487 -25.59 16.93 -1.21
CA SER A 487 -26.17 17.06 -2.55
C SER A 487 -25.08 16.90 -3.62
N THR A 488 -25.35 16.07 -4.62
CA THR A 488 -24.40 15.81 -5.73
C THR A 488 -24.84 16.43 -7.06
N ASP A 489 -26.00 17.11 -7.10
CA ASP A 489 -26.62 17.59 -8.34
C ASP A 489 -25.79 18.67 -9.07
N GLU A 490 -25.00 19.44 -8.31
CA GLU A 490 -24.16 20.53 -8.83
C GLU A 490 -22.68 20.15 -8.97
N MET A 491 -22.31 18.92 -8.59
CA MET A 491 -20.93 18.45 -8.62
C MET A 491 -20.44 18.28 -10.06
N GLN A 492 -19.23 18.76 -10.32
CA GLN A 492 -18.50 18.44 -11.56
C GLN A 492 -18.11 16.95 -11.58
N LEU A 493 -17.71 16.45 -12.74
CA LEU A 493 -17.40 15.03 -12.93
C LEU A 493 -16.32 14.53 -11.95
N GLU A 494 -15.30 15.35 -11.69
CA GLU A 494 -14.20 15.03 -10.78
C GLU A 494 -14.65 14.99 -9.32
N GLU A 495 -15.55 15.90 -8.95
CA GLU A 495 -16.16 15.95 -7.62
C GLU A 495 -17.07 14.73 -7.41
N GLN A 496 -17.83 14.34 -8.42
CA GLN A 496 -18.66 13.13 -8.39
C GLN A 496 -17.81 11.86 -8.25
N ALA A 497 -16.70 11.74 -9.00
CA ALA A 497 -15.81 10.60 -8.90
C ALA A 497 -15.19 10.50 -7.49
N SER A 498 -14.67 11.62 -6.98
CA SER A 498 -14.09 11.71 -5.63
C SER A 498 -15.14 11.43 -4.55
N PHE A 499 -16.36 11.92 -4.72
CA PHE A 499 -17.48 11.65 -3.83
C PHE A 499 -17.84 10.15 -3.81
N LEU A 500 -17.93 9.51 -4.98
CA LEU A 500 -18.21 8.08 -5.09
C LEU A 500 -17.10 7.23 -4.46
N GLU A 501 -15.83 7.59 -4.68
CA GLU A 501 -14.66 6.94 -4.04
C GLU A 501 -14.77 6.99 -2.50
N GLY A 502 -15.12 8.16 -1.94
CA GLY A 502 -15.39 8.34 -0.51
C GLY A 502 -16.59 7.53 -0.02
N LEU A 503 -17.71 7.57 -0.74
CA LEU A 503 -18.93 6.83 -0.40
C LEU A 503 -18.70 5.31 -0.39
N ILE A 504 -17.90 4.77 -1.33
CA ILE A 504 -17.49 3.36 -1.33
C ILE A 504 -16.72 3.02 -0.06
N ALA A 505 -15.75 3.86 0.33
CA ALA A 505 -14.95 3.65 1.52
C ALA A 505 -15.79 3.66 2.80
N ASP A 506 -16.74 4.57 2.91
CA ASP A 506 -17.61 4.71 4.08
C ASP A 506 -18.65 3.60 4.17
N TYR A 507 -19.26 3.22 3.03
CA TYR A 507 -20.17 2.08 2.95
C TYR A 507 -19.49 0.79 3.42
N LEU A 508 -18.29 0.50 2.90
CA LEU A 508 -17.53 -0.69 3.25
C LEU A 508 -17.00 -0.65 4.69
N THR A 509 -16.64 0.53 5.19
CA THR A 509 -16.24 0.71 6.61
C THR A 509 -17.41 0.44 7.55
N PHE A 510 -18.59 0.99 7.26
CA PHE A 510 -19.79 0.74 8.05
C PHE A 510 -20.19 -0.75 8.00
N LEU A 511 -20.15 -1.36 6.81
CA LEU A 511 -20.41 -2.79 6.64
C LEU A 511 -19.47 -3.65 7.49
N ASN A 512 -18.18 -3.31 7.56
CA ASN A 512 -17.19 -4.02 8.37
C ASN A 512 -17.48 -3.93 9.89
N PHE A 513 -18.17 -2.88 10.34
CA PHE A 513 -18.51 -2.72 11.76
C PHE A 513 -19.87 -3.28 12.15
N LEU A 514 -20.72 -3.65 11.19
CA LEU A 514 -22.00 -4.25 11.49
C LEU A 514 -21.85 -5.51 12.35
N PRO A 515 -22.75 -5.73 13.33
CA PRO A 515 -22.83 -7.01 14.01
C PRO A 515 -22.97 -8.16 13.01
N LEU A 516 -22.38 -9.31 13.33
CA LEU A 516 -22.25 -10.48 12.45
C LEU A 516 -21.26 -10.34 11.29
N SER A 517 -20.90 -9.13 10.82
CA SER A 517 -19.96 -8.94 9.71
C SER A 517 -18.53 -9.33 10.07
N THR A 518 -18.09 -8.97 11.28
CA THR A 518 -16.75 -9.28 11.78
C THR A 518 -16.79 -9.61 13.27
N VAL A 519 -16.05 -10.65 13.67
CA VAL A 519 -15.92 -11.13 15.05
C VAL A 519 -14.49 -11.11 15.55
N GLU A 520 -14.30 -10.93 16.85
CA GLU A 520 -12.95 -10.86 17.45
C GLU A 520 -12.22 -12.21 17.35
N THR A 521 -12.95 -13.31 17.52
CA THR A 521 -12.43 -14.68 17.45
C THR A 521 -13.26 -15.48 16.44
N GLY A 522 -12.60 -16.01 15.41
CA GLY A 522 -13.20 -16.91 14.42
C GLY A 522 -12.46 -18.24 14.35
N SER A 523 -12.97 -19.15 13.52
CA SER A 523 -12.50 -20.54 13.47
C SER A 523 -11.09 -20.69 12.91
N VAL A 524 -10.64 -19.77 12.05
CA VAL A 524 -9.38 -19.91 11.32
C VAL A 524 -8.62 -18.58 11.22
N PRO A 525 -7.55 -18.39 12.01
CA PRO A 525 -6.57 -17.34 11.75
C PRO A 525 -5.90 -17.60 10.39
N GLY A 526 -6.12 -16.74 9.39
CA GLY A 526 -5.48 -16.83 8.07
C GLY A 526 -6.40 -17.04 6.86
N GLY A 527 -7.72 -17.18 7.09
CA GLY A 527 -8.72 -17.36 6.03
C GLY A 527 -8.82 -18.80 5.53
N ARG A 528 -10.04 -19.28 5.24
CA ARG A 528 -10.32 -20.68 4.88
C ARG A 528 -10.04 -20.98 3.40
N SER A 529 -8.85 -20.63 2.92
CA SER A 529 -8.53 -20.64 1.48
C SER A 529 -9.50 -19.78 0.66
N GLU A 530 -10.06 -18.72 1.25
CA GLU A 530 -10.99 -17.78 0.61
C GLU A 530 -10.43 -17.25 -0.73
N GLY A 531 -9.12 -16.97 -0.79
CA GLY A 531 -8.45 -16.56 -2.02
C GLY A 531 -8.54 -17.60 -3.15
N ARG A 532 -8.44 -18.89 -2.82
CA ARG A 532 -8.62 -19.99 -3.80
C ARG A 532 -10.07 -20.05 -4.27
N HIS A 533 -11.02 -19.93 -3.36
CA HIS A 533 -12.44 -19.93 -3.72
C HIS A 533 -12.82 -18.75 -4.61
N ARG A 534 -12.36 -17.54 -4.24
CA ARG A 534 -12.53 -16.33 -5.05
C ARG A 534 -11.91 -16.48 -6.43
N GLN A 535 -10.65 -16.93 -6.52
CA GLN A 535 -9.98 -17.07 -7.82
C GLN A 535 -10.73 -18.02 -8.75
N PHE A 536 -11.23 -19.14 -8.22
CA PHE A 536 -12.04 -20.06 -9.01
C PHE A 536 -13.31 -19.39 -9.54
N LEU A 537 -14.02 -18.63 -8.70
CA LEU A 537 -15.24 -17.92 -9.10
C LEU A 537 -14.94 -16.83 -10.15
N LEU A 538 -13.86 -16.07 -9.99
CA LEU A 538 -13.44 -15.08 -10.98
C LEU A 538 -13.10 -15.74 -12.32
N ASN A 539 -12.35 -16.84 -12.29
CA ASN A 539 -12.04 -17.60 -13.51
C ASN A 539 -13.32 -18.13 -14.18
N TYR A 540 -14.34 -18.52 -13.39
CA TYR A 540 -15.63 -18.98 -13.91
C TYR A 540 -16.42 -17.83 -14.56
N GLU A 541 -16.46 -16.65 -13.95
CA GLU A 541 -17.12 -15.48 -14.54
C GLU A 541 -16.46 -15.07 -15.88
N GLU A 542 -15.13 -15.19 -15.98
CA GLU A 542 -14.38 -14.85 -17.18
C GLU A 542 -14.48 -15.91 -18.28
N ASN A 543 -14.32 -17.19 -17.93
CA ASN A 543 -14.12 -18.28 -18.89
C ASN A 543 -15.30 -19.25 -18.97
N GLY A 544 -16.34 -19.04 -18.16
CA GLY A 544 -17.51 -19.89 -18.06
C GLY A 544 -17.19 -21.32 -17.58
N PRO A 545 -18.00 -22.32 -17.97
CA PRO A 545 -17.82 -23.72 -17.58
C PRO A 545 -16.52 -24.39 -18.06
N SER A 546 -15.72 -23.72 -18.90
CA SER A 546 -14.48 -24.29 -19.46
C SER A 546 -13.40 -24.53 -18.40
N ILE A 547 -13.48 -23.85 -17.25
CA ILE A 547 -12.52 -24.01 -16.15
C ILE A 547 -12.73 -25.28 -15.34
N PHE A 548 -13.86 -25.97 -15.53
CA PHE A 548 -14.18 -27.17 -14.78
C PHE A 548 -13.35 -28.35 -15.29
N ASN A 549 -12.69 -29.06 -14.36
CA ASN A 549 -12.09 -30.35 -14.66
C ASN A 549 -13.17 -31.42 -14.93
N SER A 550 -12.73 -32.60 -15.39
CA SER A 550 -13.64 -33.70 -15.78
C SER A 550 -14.56 -34.19 -14.66
N GLU A 551 -14.18 -34.03 -13.40
CA GLU A 551 -15.03 -34.37 -12.25
C GLU A 551 -16.03 -33.26 -11.93
N GLN A 552 -15.57 -32.01 -11.89
CA GLN A 552 -16.40 -30.83 -11.65
C GLN A 552 -17.51 -30.68 -12.69
N GLN A 553 -17.24 -31.05 -13.95
CA GLN A 553 -18.24 -31.08 -15.03
C GLN A 553 -19.41 -32.04 -14.76
N LYS A 554 -19.22 -33.07 -13.92
CA LYS A 554 -20.31 -34.00 -13.54
C LYS A 554 -21.32 -33.33 -12.60
N ASN A 555 -20.90 -32.32 -11.84
CA ASN A 555 -21.76 -31.54 -10.94
C ASN A 555 -21.31 -30.07 -10.83
N PRO A 556 -21.53 -29.26 -11.89
CA PRO A 556 -21.05 -27.88 -11.93
C PRO A 556 -21.75 -27.01 -10.87
N GLN A 557 -23.04 -27.24 -10.60
CA GLN A 557 -23.79 -26.51 -9.59
C GLN A 557 -23.27 -26.77 -8.18
N GLY A 558 -22.98 -28.04 -7.85
CA GLY A 558 -22.37 -28.39 -6.56
C GLY A 558 -20.99 -27.78 -6.38
N THR A 559 -20.19 -27.74 -7.45
CA THR A 559 -18.87 -27.10 -7.47
C THR A 559 -18.99 -25.60 -7.20
N LEU A 560 -19.85 -24.88 -7.94
CA LEU A 560 -20.08 -23.45 -7.72
C LEU A 560 -20.61 -23.16 -6.31
N LYS A 561 -21.58 -23.96 -5.82
CA LYS A 561 -22.10 -23.85 -4.45
C LYS A 561 -20.98 -24.02 -3.42
N HIS A 562 -20.10 -25.00 -3.61
CA HIS A 562 -18.95 -25.21 -2.73
C HIS A 562 -18.02 -23.99 -2.70
N HIS A 563 -17.68 -23.42 -3.85
CA HIS A 563 -16.81 -22.24 -3.90
C HIS A 563 -17.49 -20.97 -3.33
N LEU A 564 -18.79 -20.79 -3.55
CA LEU A 564 -19.55 -19.69 -2.93
C LEU A 564 -19.60 -19.82 -1.41
N LEU A 565 -19.88 -21.02 -0.89
CA LEU A 565 -19.88 -21.29 0.55
C LEU A 565 -18.48 -21.22 1.16
N GLY A 566 -17.43 -21.47 0.38
CA GLY A 566 -16.04 -21.28 0.79
C GLY A 566 -15.66 -19.82 1.06
N LEU A 567 -16.49 -18.87 0.64
CA LEU A 567 -16.37 -17.44 1.00
C LEU A 567 -17.09 -17.10 2.31
N TYR A 568 -17.68 -18.06 3.00
CA TYR A 568 -18.43 -17.86 4.24
C TYR A 568 -17.74 -18.61 5.40
N ASP A 569 -17.50 -17.94 6.54
CA ASP A 569 -16.99 -18.56 7.76
C ASP A 569 -18.16 -18.91 8.72
N PRO A 570 -18.62 -20.17 8.75
CA PRO A 570 -19.70 -20.55 9.64
C PRO A 570 -19.32 -20.42 11.12
N GLY A 571 -18.03 -20.49 11.49
CA GLY A 571 -17.66 -20.34 12.90
C GLY A 571 -17.66 -18.90 13.40
N ALA A 572 -17.74 -17.90 12.51
CA ALA A 572 -18.03 -16.53 12.91
C ALA A 572 -19.39 -16.43 13.61
N GLN A 573 -20.39 -17.24 13.22
CA GLN A 573 -21.68 -17.29 13.92
C GLN A 573 -21.57 -17.87 15.33
N ASN A 574 -20.67 -18.84 15.54
CA ASN A 574 -20.48 -19.48 16.84
C ASN A 574 -19.88 -18.53 17.87
N ALA A 575 -19.20 -17.47 17.43
CA ALA A 575 -18.64 -16.45 18.30
C ALA A 575 -19.70 -15.50 18.89
N PHE A 576 -20.94 -15.50 18.37
CA PHE A 576 -22.02 -14.68 18.92
C PHE A 576 -22.82 -15.42 20.00
N PRO A 577 -23.38 -14.68 20.99
CA PRO A 577 -24.18 -15.28 22.06
C PRO A 577 -25.31 -16.17 21.52
N PRO A 578 -25.59 -17.32 22.17
CA PRO A 578 -26.63 -18.26 21.74
C PRO A 578 -28.06 -17.69 21.86
N GLN A 579 -28.23 -16.52 22.49
CA GLN A 579 -29.52 -15.83 22.61
C GLN A 579 -30.03 -15.23 21.29
N ILE A 580 -29.24 -15.30 20.21
CA ILE A 580 -29.69 -14.92 18.87
C ILE A 580 -30.57 -16.06 18.32
N ASP A 581 -31.88 -15.96 18.57
CA ASP A 581 -32.93 -16.89 18.13
C ASP A 581 -33.18 -16.89 16.61
N TRP A 582 -32.25 -16.32 15.82
CA TRP A 582 -32.32 -16.22 14.36
C TRP A 582 -31.39 -17.20 13.66
N ARG A 583 -30.83 -18.16 14.41
CA ARG A 583 -30.21 -19.34 13.82
C ARG A 583 -31.33 -20.20 13.27
N GLU A 584 -31.93 -19.80 12.16
CA GLU A 584 -32.61 -20.78 11.32
C GLU A 584 -31.60 -21.91 11.10
N GLU A 585 -32.01 -23.15 11.39
CA GLU A 585 -31.28 -24.37 11.06
C GLU A 585 -31.08 -24.36 9.55
N THR A 586 -30.07 -23.62 9.11
CA THR A 586 -29.62 -23.58 7.74
C THR A 586 -28.85 -24.88 7.62
N ASP A 587 -29.56 -25.92 7.17
CA ASP A 587 -28.98 -27.19 6.76
C ASP A 587 -27.99 -26.90 5.63
N PHE A 588 -26.75 -26.57 6.02
CA PHE A 588 -25.61 -26.36 5.13
C PHE A 588 -24.97 -27.68 4.69
N ASN A 589 -25.58 -28.82 5.05
CA ASN A 589 -25.15 -30.17 4.66
C ASN A 589 -25.34 -30.44 3.16
#